data_AF-A0A5N3ZYX1-F1
#
_entry.id   AF-A0A5N3ZYX1-F1
#
_cell.length_a   1.000
_cell.length_b   1.000
_cell.length_c   1.000
_cell.angle_alpha   90.00
_cell.angle_beta   90.00
_cell.angle_gamma   90.00
#
_symmetry.space_group_name_H-M   'P 1'
#
loop_
_entity.id
_entity.type
_entity.pdbx_description
1 polymer ?
#
loop_
_entity_poly.entity_id
_entity_poly.type
_entity_poly.pdbx_seq_one_letter_code
_entity_poly.pdbx_strand_id
1 'polypeptide(L)'
;MRTYKRKPCSRKYKDYDEETLEKALESYVSGQNTLKEAGEQYGMPYVTIYRKFKGLHSKPHGGQTALTPNEEKAIVKGVSVAAEWGFPFERGETFEMVKSYLDQKGSKIRNFSNNTPGEGWFHGFMKRHGDTIT
;
A
#
# COMPACT_ATOMS: atom_id res chain seq x y z
N MET A 1 18.10 -2.96 -5.88
CA MET A 1 16.79 -3.40 -5.34
C MET A 1 17.00 -4.38 -4.19
N ARG A 2 16.25 -4.26 -3.09
CA ARG A 2 16.29 -5.25 -2.01
C ARG A 2 15.49 -6.48 -2.42
N THR A 3 16.15 -7.50 -2.93
CA THR A 3 15.50 -8.77 -3.29
C THR A 3 15.12 -9.52 -2.02
N TYR A 4 13.82 -9.59 -1.72
CA TYR A 4 13.35 -10.29 -0.53
C TYR A 4 13.50 -11.80 -0.70
N LYS A 5 14.31 -12.43 0.15
CA LYS A 5 14.45 -13.89 0.21
C LYS A 5 13.60 -14.41 1.37
N ARG A 6 12.62 -15.27 1.08
CA ARG A 6 11.79 -15.91 2.11
C ARG A 6 12.63 -16.89 2.91
N LYS A 7 12.38 -16.97 4.22
CA LYS A 7 12.95 -18.03 5.06
C LYS A 7 12.33 -19.38 4.63
N PRO A 8 13.15 -20.44 4.45
CA PRO A 8 12.63 -21.78 4.18
C PRO A 8 11.71 -22.23 5.31
N CYS A 9 10.68 -23.01 5.00
CA CYS A 9 9.60 -23.42 5.93
C CYS A 9 8.81 -22.27 6.60
N SER A 10 8.89 -21.03 6.12
CA SER A 10 7.99 -19.97 6.59
C SER A 10 6.54 -20.24 6.14
N ARG A 11 5.56 -19.92 7.02
CA ARG A 11 4.13 -20.01 6.70
C ARG A 11 3.83 -19.27 5.40
N LYS A 12 3.06 -19.87 4.50
CA LYS A 12 2.57 -19.20 3.30
C LYS A 12 1.67 -18.03 3.70
N TYR A 13 1.82 -16.92 2.98
CA TYR A 13 1.06 -15.70 3.23
C TYR A 13 -0.07 -15.66 2.21
N LYS A 14 -1.31 -15.55 2.68
CA LYS A 14 -2.55 -15.56 1.87
C LYS A 14 -2.68 -16.85 1.04
N ASP A 15 -3.31 -17.86 1.64
CA ASP A 15 -3.51 -19.17 1.02
C ASP A 15 -4.80 -19.25 0.17
N TYR A 16 -5.39 -18.11 -0.21
CA TYR A 16 -6.62 -18.02 -0.98
C TYR A 16 -6.54 -16.95 -2.07
N ASP A 17 -7.27 -17.18 -3.14
CA ASP A 17 -7.38 -16.24 -4.26
C ASP A 17 -8.49 -15.20 -4.02
N GLU A 18 -8.34 -13.99 -4.57
CA GLU A 18 -9.32 -12.91 -4.37
C GLU A 18 -10.67 -13.28 -5.00
N GLU A 19 -10.69 -13.91 -6.17
CA GLU A 19 -11.93 -14.33 -6.83
C GLU A 19 -12.69 -15.38 -6.01
N THR A 20 -11.95 -16.30 -5.39
CA THR A 20 -12.55 -17.33 -4.52
C THR A 20 -13.12 -16.71 -3.23
N LEU A 21 -12.50 -15.64 -2.73
CA LEU A 21 -13.00 -14.90 -1.57
C LEU A 21 -14.31 -14.17 -1.90
N GLU A 22 -14.38 -13.52 -3.05
CA GLU A 22 -15.57 -12.80 -3.50
C GLU A 22 -16.76 -13.75 -3.68
N LYS A 23 -16.57 -14.88 -4.37
CA LYS A 23 -17.59 -15.92 -4.52
C LYS A 23 -18.09 -16.47 -3.17
N ALA A 24 -17.17 -16.67 -2.22
CA ALA A 24 -17.54 -17.11 -0.88
C ALA A 24 -18.39 -16.07 -0.14
N LEU A 25 -18.03 -14.79 -0.24
CA LEU A 25 -18.81 -13.69 0.34
C LEU A 25 -20.19 -13.57 -0.32
N GLU A 26 -20.28 -13.68 -1.64
CA GLU A 26 -21.54 -13.67 -2.37
C GLU A 26 -22.47 -14.83 -1.96
N SER A 27 -21.93 -16.05 -1.82
CA SER A 27 -22.70 -17.21 -1.37
C SER A 27 -23.25 -17.05 0.06
N TYR A 28 -22.51 -16.35 0.92
CA TYR A 28 -22.94 -16.04 2.28
C TYR A 28 -23.98 -14.92 2.31
N VAL A 29 -23.76 -13.85 1.55
CA VAL A 29 -24.68 -12.69 1.46
C VAL A 29 -26.02 -13.09 0.83
N SER A 30 -26.00 -13.97 -0.18
CA SER A 30 -27.20 -14.53 -0.80
C SER A 30 -27.94 -15.53 0.08
N GLY A 31 -27.36 -15.94 1.21
CA GLY A 31 -27.96 -16.91 2.13
C GLY A 31 -27.93 -18.36 1.63
N GLN A 32 -27.18 -18.66 0.57
CA GLN A 32 -27.03 -20.02 0.03
C GLN A 32 -26.27 -20.93 0.99
N ASN A 33 -25.22 -20.39 1.62
CA ASN A 33 -24.33 -21.12 2.52
C ASN A 33 -24.13 -20.36 3.84
N THR A 34 -23.99 -21.09 4.94
CA THR A 34 -23.43 -20.55 6.18
C THR A 34 -21.93 -20.28 6.05
N LEU A 35 -21.36 -19.45 6.95
CA LEU A 35 -19.92 -19.15 6.95
C LEU A 35 -19.03 -20.40 7.03
N LYS A 36 -19.51 -21.44 7.71
CA LYS A 36 -18.79 -22.70 7.87
C LYS A 36 -18.83 -23.51 6.57
N GLU A 37 -20.01 -23.66 5.98
CA GLU A 37 -20.20 -24.35 4.70
C GLU A 37 -19.43 -23.67 3.56
N ALA A 38 -19.46 -22.33 3.49
CA ALA A 38 -18.66 -21.58 2.54
C ALA A 38 -17.15 -21.81 2.76
N GLY A 39 -16.71 -21.89 4.02
CA GLY A 39 -15.32 -22.21 4.33
C GLY A 39 -14.89 -23.60 3.84
N GLU A 40 -15.75 -24.60 4.02
CA GLU A 40 -15.52 -25.97 3.56
C GLU A 40 -15.55 -26.07 2.03
N GLN A 41 -16.50 -25.41 1.37
CA GLN A 41 -16.65 -25.42 -0.09
C GLN A 41 -15.48 -24.75 -0.81
N TYR A 42 -15.01 -23.60 -0.30
CA TYR A 42 -13.95 -22.81 -0.94
C TYR A 42 -12.56 -23.05 -0.34
N GLY A 43 -12.41 -23.97 0.62
CA GLY A 43 -11.13 -24.31 1.24
C GLY A 43 -10.51 -23.18 2.08
N MET A 44 -11.34 -22.29 2.63
CA MET A 44 -10.91 -21.14 3.42
C MET A 44 -11.38 -21.26 4.87
N PRO A 45 -10.60 -20.79 5.86
CA PRO A 45 -11.10 -20.68 7.22
C PRO A 45 -12.32 -19.76 7.31
N TYR A 46 -13.40 -20.21 7.96
CA TYR A 46 -14.63 -19.41 8.14
C TYR A 46 -14.35 -18.02 8.74
N VAL A 47 -13.35 -17.92 9.62
CA VAL A 47 -12.92 -16.66 10.26
C VAL A 47 -12.44 -15.64 9.24
N THR A 48 -11.79 -16.08 8.15
CA THR A 48 -11.33 -15.20 7.08
C THR A 48 -12.51 -14.57 6.37
N ILE A 49 -13.49 -15.39 5.97
CA ILE A 49 -14.73 -14.92 5.32
C ILE A 49 -15.46 -13.95 6.24
N TYR A 50 -15.64 -14.32 7.51
CA TYR A 50 -16.29 -13.46 8.52
C TYR A 50 -15.58 -12.11 8.71
N ARG A 51 -14.25 -12.10 8.84
CA ARG A 51 -13.48 -10.86 8.99
C ARG A 51 -13.62 -9.97 7.76
N LYS A 52 -13.58 -10.55 6.56
CA LYS A 52 -13.75 -9.81 5.30
C LYS A 52 -15.16 -9.24 5.17
N PHE A 53 -16.18 -10.03 5.51
CA PHE A 53 -17.57 -9.56 5.58
C PHE A 53 -17.76 -8.38 6.55
N LYS A 54 -17.13 -8.44 7.73
CA LYS A 54 -17.15 -7.34 8.72
C LYS A 54 -16.27 -6.14 8.36
N GLY A 55 -15.58 -6.16 7.22
CA GLY A 55 -14.62 -5.10 6.86
C GLY A 55 -13.43 -5.01 7.83
N LEU A 56 -13.10 -6.10 8.51
CA LEU A 56 -11.89 -6.16 9.33
C LEU A 56 -10.67 -6.29 8.42
N HIS A 57 -9.65 -5.48 8.69
CA HIS A 57 -8.41 -5.42 7.93
C HIS A 57 -8.58 -4.97 6.45
N SER A 58 -9.44 -3.97 6.20
CA SER A 58 -9.62 -3.38 4.86
C SER A 58 -8.40 -2.63 4.33
N LYS A 59 -7.40 -2.34 5.18
CA LYS A 59 -6.16 -1.69 4.76
C LYS A 59 -5.32 -2.66 3.91
N PRO A 60 -4.60 -2.15 2.90
CA PRO A 60 -3.70 -2.98 2.13
C PRO A 60 -2.67 -3.65 3.05
N HIS A 61 -2.29 -4.86 2.67
CA HIS A 61 -1.31 -5.64 3.40
C HIS A 61 0.08 -4.99 3.30
N GLY A 62 0.78 -4.90 4.43
CA GLY A 62 2.08 -4.25 4.53
C GLY A 62 2.03 -2.93 5.30
N GLY A 63 3.16 -2.21 5.28
CA GLY A 63 3.25 -0.88 5.87
C GLY A 63 2.48 0.14 5.04
N GLN A 64 1.67 0.97 5.69
CA GLN A 64 1.00 2.08 5.03
C GLN A 64 2.02 3.11 4.53
N THR A 65 1.63 3.87 3.52
CA THR A 65 2.45 4.98 3.03
C THR A 65 2.65 6.01 4.14
N ALA A 66 3.83 6.60 4.16
CA ALA A 66 4.20 7.63 5.12
C ALA A 66 3.37 8.90 4.93
N LEU A 67 3.02 9.20 3.66
CA LEU A 67 2.18 10.31 3.24
C LEU A 67 0.79 9.78 2.83
N THR A 68 -0.21 10.65 2.94
CA THR A 68 -1.55 10.36 2.44
C THR A 68 -1.57 10.38 0.90
N PRO A 69 -2.52 9.69 0.25
CA PRO A 69 -2.61 9.68 -1.21
C PRO A 69 -2.75 11.07 -1.82
N ASN A 70 -3.43 12.00 -1.12
CA ASN A 70 -3.62 13.37 -1.59
C ASN A 70 -2.31 14.17 -1.55
N GLU A 71 -1.51 13.98 -0.51
CA GLU A 71 -0.18 14.60 -0.37
C GLU A 71 0.78 14.06 -1.43
N GLU A 72 0.80 12.73 -1.64
CA GLU A 72 1.63 12.16 -2.71
C GLU A 72 1.23 12.72 -4.08
N LYS A 73 -0.07 12.86 -4.38
CA LYS A 73 -0.53 13.46 -5.64
C LYS A 73 -0.10 14.92 -5.80
N ALA A 74 -0.13 15.71 -4.73
CA ALA A 74 0.33 17.10 -4.76
C ALA A 74 1.84 17.19 -5.04
N ILE A 75 2.63 16.30 -4.43
CA ILE A 75 4.08 16.17 -4.65
C ILE A 75 4.36 15.79 -6.10
N VAL A 76 3.68 14.78 -6.64
CA VAL A 76 3.82 14.36 -8.05
C VAL A 76 3.53 15.53 -9.00
N LYS A 77 2.44 16.28 -8.76
CA LYS A 77 2.10 17.46 -9.55
C LYS A 77 3.21 18.52 -9.50
N GLY A 78 3.80 18.77 -8.34
CA GLY A 78 4.93 19.68 -8.20
C GLY A 78 6.14 19.25 -9.02
N VAL A 79 6.47 17.94 -8.99
CA VAL A 79 7.56 17.37 -9.78
C VAL A 79 7.29 17.50 -11.29
N SER A 80 6.07 17.20 -11.75
CA SER A 80 5.70 17.32 -13.17
C SER A 80 5.82 18.77 -13.66
N VAL A 81 5.32 19.74 -12.90
CA VAL A 81 5.43 21.18 -13.27
C VAL A 81 6.90 21.63 -13.32
N ALA A 82 7.72 21.19 -12.37
CA ALA A 82 9.15 21.49 -12.39
C ALA A 82 9.86 20.89 -13.62
N ALA A 83 9.49 19.67 -14.01
CA ALA A 83 9.97 19.04 -15.23
C ALA A 83 9.55 19.80 -16.50
N GLU A 84 8.29 20.25 -16.60
CA GLU A 84 7.79 21.10 -17.68
C GLU A 84 8.59 22.40 -17.81
N TRP A 85 9.05 22.97 -16.69
CA TRP A 85 9.88 24.17 -16.66
C TRP A 85 11.37 23.92 -16.94
N GLY A 86 11.75 22.68 -17.27
CA GLY A 86 13.12 22.30 -17.58
C GLY A 86 14.00 21.98 -16.37
N PHE A 87 13.40 21.83 -15.18
CA PHE A 87 14.08 21.47 -13.94
C PHE A 87 13.50 20.18 -13.36
N PRO A 88 13.80 19.01 -13.97
CA PRO A 88 13.34 17.74 -13.43
C PRO A 88 13.97 17.50 -12.05
N PHE A 89 13.14 17.16 -11.07
CA PHE A 89 13.63 16.90 -9.72
C PHE A 89 14.36 15.55 -9.66
N GLU A 90 15.62 15.60 -9.24
CA GLU A 90 16.38 14.42 -8.90
C GLU A 90 16.04 13.93 -7.47
N ARG A 91 16.57 12.77 -7.08
CA ARG A 91 16.33 12.16 -5.76
C ARG A 91 16.50 13.13 -4.59
N GLY A 92 17.60 13.88 -4.56
CA GLY A 92 17.90 14.82 -3.48
C GLY A 92 16.85 15.93 -3.36
N GLU A 93 16.46 16.52 -4.49
CA GLU A 93 15.43 17.58 -4.56
C GLU A 93 14.08 17.07 -4.06
N THR A 94 13.69 15.84 -4.44
CA THR A 94 12.45 15.25 -3.94
C THR A 94 12.49 15.03 -2.42
N PHE A 95 13.63 14.64 -1.85
CA PHE A 95 13.78 14.50 -0.40
C PHE A 95 13.66 15.83 0.32
N GLU A 96 14.33 16.87 -0.17
CA GLU A 96 14.29 18.19 0.47
C GLU A 96 12.89 18.79 0.36
N MET A 97 12.20 18.63 -0.77
CA MET A 97 10.80 19.08 -0.92
C MET A 97 9.85 18.38 0.05
N VAL A 98 9.97 17.05 0.21
CA VAL A 98 9.11 16.33 1.17
C VAL A 98 9.44 16.70 2.61
N LYS A 99 10.72 16.87 2.93
CA LYS A 99 11.17 17.31 4.25
C LYS A 99 10.66 18.71 4.57
N SER A 100 10.82 19.67 3.65
CA SER A 100 10.32 21.04 3.83
C SER A 100 8.81 21.06 4.01
N TYR A 101 8.07 20.23 3.26
CA TYR A 101 6.63 20.07 3.42
C TYR A 101 6.26 19.54 4.82
N LEU A 102 6.95 18.50 5.31
CA LEU A 102 6.69 17.91 6.63
C LEU A 102 7.04 18.85 7.78
N ASP A 103 8.13 19.61 7.63
CA ASP A 103 8.57 20.61 8.61
C ASP A 103 7.58 21.77 8.69
N GLN A 104 7.09 22.27 7.55
CA GLN A 104 6.02 23.28 7.50
C GLN A 104 4.71 22.78 8.13
N LYS A 105 4.36 21.51 7.90
CA LYS A 105 3.18 20.87 8.49
C LYS A 105 3.36 20.58 10.00
N GLY A 106 4.58 20.65 10.52
CA GLY A 106 4.91 20.28 11.90
C GLY A 106 4.67 18.79 12.22
N SER A 107 4.56 17.94 11.19
CA SER A 107 4.23 16.51 11.33
C SER A 107 5.50 15.68 11.35
N LYS A 108 5.72 14.89 12.42
CA LYS A 108 6.88 14.00 12.53
C LYS A 108 6.50 12.57 12.17
N ILE A 109 7.15 12.03 11.13
CA ILE A 109 6.95 10.64 10.70
C ILE A 109 8.02 9.77 11.35
N ARG A 110 7.60 8.77 12.14
CA ARG A 110 8.51 7.89 12.91
C ARG A 110 9.55 7.15 12.05
N ASN A 111 9.22 6.88 10.79
CA ASN A 111 10.08 6.12 9.88
C ASN A 111 11.09 7.00 9.12
N PHE A 112 11.00 8.33 9.25
CA PHE A 112 11.91 9.28 8.61
C PHE A 112 12.89 9.83 9.66
N SER A 113 14.19 9.74 9.35
CA SER A 113 15.22 10.34 10.21
C SER A 113 15.23 11.84 9.92
N ASN A 114 15.06 12.66 10.95
CA ASN A 114 14.98 14.13 10.81
C ASN A 114 14.00 14.59 9.73
N ASN A 115 12.82 13.96 9.66
CA ASN A 115 11.79 14.19 8.63
C ASN A 115 12.25 14.02 7.17
N THR A 116 13.46 13.49 6.96
CA THR A 116 14.03 13.25 5.64
C THR A 116 13.62 11.85 5.18
N PRO A 117 12.96 11.71 4.02
CA PRO A 117 12.65 10.40 3.47
C PRO A 117 13.93 9.64 3.13
N GLY A 118 13.89 8.31 3.29
CA GLY A 118 15.00 7.44 2.89
C GLY A 118 14.83 6.87 1.49
N GLU A 119 15.89 6.21 1.00
CA GLU A 119 15.89 5.52 -0.30
C GLU A 119 14.73 4.55 -0.48
N GLY A 120 14.36 3.78 0.56
CA GLY A 120 13.23 2.86 0.48
C GLY A 120 11.89 3.54 0.20
N TRP A 121 11.71 4.78 0.66
CA TRP A 121 10.52 5.57 0.37
C TRP A 121 10.54 6.05 -1.09
N PHE A 122 11.67 6.58 -1.58
CA PHE A 122 11.79 7.05 -2.97
C PHE A 122 11.47 5.96 -3.98
N HIS A 123 12.05 4.77 -3.80
CA HIS A 123 11.78 3.64 -4.68
C HIS A 123 10.31 3.22 -4.65
N GLY A 124 9.68 3.24 -3.47
CA GLY A 124 8.24 2.98 -3.35
C GLY A 124 7.40 4.04 -4.04
N PHE A 125 7.77 5.31 -3.90
CA PHE A 125 7.13 6.46 -4.53
C PHE A 125 7.21 6.37 -6.07
N MET A 126 8.41 6.15 -6.62
CA MET A 126 8.62 5.94 -8.05
C MET A 126 7.89 4.71 -8.58
N LYS A 127 7.82 3.61 -7.82
CA LYS A 127 7.05 2.43 -8.22
C LYS A 127 5.54 2.72 -8.32
N ARG A 128 5.02 3.65 -7.50
CA ARG A 128 3.59 4.01 -7.51
C ARG A 128 3.24 5.04 -8.58
N HIS A 129 4.14 6.00 -8.84
CA HIS A 129 3.86 7.18 -9.66
C HIS A 129 4.76 7.31 -10.90
N GLY A 130 5.55 6.27 -11.22
CA GLY A 130 6.51 6.30 -12.32
C GLY A 130 5.86 6.61 -13.67
N ASP A 131 4.65 6.13 -13.91
CA ASP A 131 3.91 6.36 -15.15
C ASP A 131 3.52 7.84 -15.34
N THR A 132 3.41 8.62 -14.27
CA THR A 132 2.99 10.03 -14.30
C THR A 132 4.17 11.01 -14.37
N ILE A 133 5.38 10.56 -14.00
CA ILE A 133 6.60 11.40 -13.92
C ILE A 133 7.49 11.19 -15.18
N THR A 134 6.97 10.51 -16.20
CA THR A 134 7.68 10.32 -17.48
C THR A 134 7.48 11.53 -18.38
#